data_AF-A0A7J2H704-F1
#
_entry.id   AF-A0A7J2H704-F1
#
_cell.length_a   1.000
_cell.length_b   1.000
_cell.length_c   1.000
_cell.angle_alpha   90.00
_cell.angle_beta   90.00
_cell.angle_gamma   90.00
#
_symmetry.space_group_name_H-M   'P 1'
#
loop_
_entity.id
_entity.type
_entity.pdbx_description
1 polymer ?
#
loop_
_entity_poly.entity_id
_entity_poly.type
_entity_poly.pdbx_seq_one_letter_code
_entity_poly.pdbx_strand_id
1 'polypeptide(L)'
;MKEYSLLVGGWKEVSLVDVLGHVSFTLWLSGCNLRCPWCSNTSLARGEIGERITIRRLLELVREAVPLVEYFHVTGGEPTLQFKALKMLLESVRDELG
;
A
#
# COMPACT_ATOMS: atom_id res chain seq x y z
N MET A 1 -18.02 -9.84 -10.40
CA MET A 1 -17.07 -9.65 -9.27
C MET A 1 -17.07 -8.18 -8.89
N LYS A 2 -17.15 -7.82 -7.60
CA LYS A 2 -16.98 -6.41 -7.20
C LYS A 2 -15.53 -6.01 -7.47
N GLU A 3 -15.32 -4.95 -8.22
CA GLU A 3 -13.99 -4.36 -8.39
C GLU A 3 -13.65 -3.58 -7.13
N TYR A 4 -12.76 -4.13 -6.30
CA TYR A 4 -12.32 -3.47 -5.08
C TYR A 4 -11.25 -2.42 -5.44
N SER A 5 -11.35 -1.27 -4.76
CA SER A 5 -10.36 -0.20 -4.81
C SER A 5 -9.92 0.16 -3.40
N LEU A 6 -8.68 0.64 -3.29
CA LEU A 6 -8.14 1.23 -2.08
C LEU A 6 -7.94 2.73 -2.31
N LEU A 7 -8.10 3.52 -1.25
CA LEU A 7 -7.65 4.91 -1.22
C LEU A 7 -6.14 4.90 -0.94
N VAL A 8 -5.35 5.18 -1.96
CA VAL A 8 -3.89 5.09 -1.96
C VAL A 8 -3.32 6.51 -1.91
N GLY A 9 -2.40 6.77 -0.99
CA GLY A 9 -1.69 8.05 -0.89
C GLY A 9 -0.42 8.12 -1.73
N GLY A 10 0.10 6.97 -2.16
CA GLY A 10 1.27 6.86 -3.03
C GLY A 10 1.96 5.51 -2.86
N TRP A 11 2.99 5.28 -3.66
CA TRP A 11 3.84 4.10 -3.56
C TRP A 11 5.28 4.42 -3.94
N LYS A 12 6.18 3.51 -3.58
CA LYS A 12 7.59 3.51 -3.97
C LYS A 12 7.89 2.13 -4.52
N GLU A 13 8.17 2.07 -5.81
CA GLU A 13 8.42 0.80 -6.52
C GLU A 13 9.62 0.05 -5.94
N VAL A 14 10.69 0.78 -5.62
CA VAL A 14 11.90 0.24 -4.99
C VAL A 14 12.25 1.09 -3.77
N SER A 15 11.98 0.57 -2.58
CA SER A 15 12.40 1.11 -1.28
C SER A 15 13.49 0.24 -0.66
N LEU A 16 14.49 0.90 -0.07
CA LEU A 16 15.65 0.28 0.59
C LEU A 16 15.63 0.46 2.11
N VAL A 17 14.57 1.09 2.67
CA VAL A 17 14.54 1.54 4.08
C VAL A 17 13.32 1.06 4.86
N ASP A 18 12.26 0.65 4.18
CA ASP A 18 10.98 0.32 4.82
C ASP A 18 10.92 -1.12 5.36
N VAL A 19 11.73 -2.04 4.81
CA VAL A 19 11.90 -3.40 5.33
C VAL A 19 13.39 -3.59 5.66
N LEU A 20 13.68 -3.86 6.93
CA LEU A 20 15.07 -3.94 7.39
C LEU A 20 15.82 -5.06 6.67
N GLY A 21 16.89 -4.70 5.96
CA GLY A 21 17.76 -5.64 5.27
C GLY A 21 17.25 -6.16 3.93
N HIS A 22 16.10 -5.66 3.44
CA HIS A 22 15.48 -6.14 2.21
C HIS A 22 14.95 -5.01 1.34
N VAL A 23 14.88 -5.28 0.03
CA VAL A 23 14.28 -4.36 -0.93
C VAL A 23 12.78 -4.59 -1.00
N SER A 24 11.98 -3.51 -1.00
CA SER A 24 10.52 -3.63 -0.98
C SER A 24 9.81 -2.70 -1.95
N PHE A 25 8.67 -3.13 -2.48
CA PHE A 25 7.65 -2.24 -2.99
C PHE A 25 6.83 -1.75 -1.81
N THR A 26 6.84 -0.44 -1.55
CA THR A 26 6.10 0.14 -0.41
C THR A 26 4.87 0.90 -0.89
N LEU A 27 3.70 0.54 -0.37
CA LEU A 27 2.41 1.15 -0.67
C LEU A 27 1.88 1.89 0.56
N TRP A 28 1.57 3.18 0.44
CA TRP A 28 0.93 3.97 1.49
C TRP A 28 -0.57 4.09 1.22
N LEU A 29 -1.41 3.57 2.11
CA LEU A 29 -2.84 3.83 2.07
C LEU A 29 -3.16 5.16 2.74
N SER A 30 -4.31 5.74 2.41
CA SER A 30 -4.74 7.01 2.99
C SER A 30 -5.77 6.81 4.11
N GLY A 31 -5.71 7.66 5.12
CA GLY A 31 -6.53 7.61 6.33
C GLY A 31 -5.87 6.89 7.50
N CYS A 32 -6.02 7.44 8.70
CA CYS A 32 -5.59 6.87 9.97
C CYS A 32 -6.61 7.22 11.07
N ASN A 33 -6.87 6.30 11.99
CA ASN A 33 -7.73 6.53 13.16
C ASN A 33 -6.95 7.11 14.35
N LEU A 34 -5.63 7.28 14.24
CA LEU A 34 -4.80 7.94 15.23
C LEU A 34 -4.56 9.42 14.87
N ARG A 35 -4.15 10.21 15.86
CA ARG A 35 -3.84 11.65 15.74
C ARG A 35 -2.52 11.97 16.44
N CYS A 36 -1.48 11.20 16.11
CA CYS A 36 -0.15 11.36 16.70
C CYS A 36 0.38 12.78 16.44
N PRO A 37 0.81 13.53 17.47
CA PRO A 37 1.22 14.93 17.30
C PRO A 37 2.54 15.09 16.53
N TRP A 38 3.31 14.01 16.37
CA TRP A 38 4.56 13.94 15.59
C TRP A 38 4.41 13.15 14.28
N CYS A 39 3.19 13.09 13.70
CA CYS A 39 2.98 12.38 12.45
C CYS A 39 3.61 13.15 11.27
N SER A 40 4.70 12.61 10.70
CA SER A 40 5.33 13.16 9.50
C SER A 40 4.41 13.14 8.27
N ASN A 41 3.40 12.25 8.25
CA ASN A 41 2.47 12.06 7.15
C ASN A 41 1.06 12.55 7.51
N THR A 42 0.93 13.73 8.13
CA THR A 42 -0.34 14.22 8.67
C THR A 42 -1.45 14.32 7.62
N SER A 43 -1.18 14.84 6.42
CA SER A 43 -2.19 14.94 5.37
C SER A 43 -2.67 13.57 4.86
N LEU A 44 -1.76 12.59 4.78
CA LEU A 44 -2.11 11.19 4.50
C LEU A 44 -3.00 10.60 5.62
N ALA A 45 -2.59 10.80 6.87
CA ALA A 45 -3.30 10.29 8.05
C ALA A 45 -4.71 10.88 8.19
N ARG A 46 -4.89 12.14 7.77
CA ARG A 46 -6.20 12.82 7.76
C ARG A 46 -7.08 12.45 6.56
N GLY A 47 -6.56 11.69 5.60
CA GLY A 47 -7.30 11.36 4.38
C GLY A 47 -7.44 12.53 3.41
N GLU A 48 -6.61 13.58 3.56
CA GLU A 48 -6.67 14.79 2.73
C GLU A 48 -6.06 14.55 1.34
N ILE A 49 -5.14 13.59 1.24
CA ILE A 49 -4.50 13.17 0.00
C ILE A 49 -4.81 11.71 -0.30
N GLY A 50 -4.87 11.38 -1.58
CA GLY A 50 -4.98 10.01 -2.06
C GLY A 50 -6.01 9.86 -3.16
N GLU A 51 -5.88 8.78 -3.91
CA GLU A 51 -6.72 8.44 -5.05
C GLU A 51 -7.25 7.01 -4.94
N ARG A 52 -8.41 6.74 -5.54
CA ARG A 52 -8.96 5.39 -5.58
C ARG A 52 -8.28 4.59 -6.68
N ILE A 53 -7.47 3.61 -6.30
CA ILE A 53 -6.79 2.70 -7.22
C ILE A 53 -7.41 1.31 -7.10
N THR A 54 -7.70 0.70 -8.24
CA THR A 54 -8.23 -0.67 -8.28
C THR A 54 -7.15 -1.67 -7.91
N ILE A 55 -7.54 -2.80 -7.31
CA ILE A 55 -6.60 -3.90 -7.02
C ILE A 55 -5.88 -4.35 -8.30
N ARG A 56 -6.60 -4.41 -9.43
CA ARG A 56 -6.00 -4.76 -10.73
C ARG A 56 -4.83 -3.84 -11.09
N ARG A 57 -5.03 -2.52 -10.97
CA ARG A 57 -3.97 -1.56 -11.28
C ARG A 57 -2.78 -1.67 -10.33
N LEU A 58 -3.04 -1.93 -9.04
CA LEU A 58 -1.97 -2.17 -8.07
C LEU A 58 -1.17 -3.44 -8.40
N LEU A 59 -1.83 -4.52 -8.83
CA LEU A 59 -1.15 -5.75 -9.24
C LEU A 59 -0.25 -5.54 -10.46
N GLU A 60 -0.67 -4.72 -11.42
CA GLU A 60 0.18 -4.34 -12.57
C GLU A 60 1.46 -3.62 -12.10
N LEU A 61 1.30 -2.62 -11.23
CA LEU A 61 2.43 -1.87 -10.66
C LEU A 61 3.39 -2.76 -9.87
N VAL A 62 2.86 -3.65 -9.03
CA VAL A 62 3.69 -4.57 -8.24
C VAL A 62 4.40 -5.56 -9.17
N ARG A 63 3.71 -6.10 -10.18
CA ARG A 63 4.28 -7.04 -11.16
C ARG A 63 5.47 -6.45 -11.91
N GLU A 64 5.43 -5.18 -12.27
CA GLU A 64 6.55 -4.48 -12.90
C GLU A 64 7.77 -4.38 -11.97
N ALA A 65 7.56 -4.29 -10.66
CA ALA A 65 8.62 -4.18 -9.65
C ALA A 65 9.15 -5.51 -9.13
N VAL A 66 8.42 -6.63 -9.29
CA VAL A 66 8.80 -7.99 -8.82
C VAL A 66 10.27 -8.35 -9.09
N PRO A 67 10.88 -8.06 -10.26
CA PRO A 67 12.28 -8.41 -10.50
C PRO A 67 13.30 -7.70 -9.59
N LEU A 68 12.89 -6.63 -8.91
CA LEU A 68 13.75 -5.74 -8.13
C LEU A 68 13.46 -5.75 -6.63
N VAL A 69 12.37 -6.40 -6.18
CA VAL A 69 11.90 -6.33 -4.79
C VAL A 69 11.71 -7.72 -4.20
N GLU A 70 12.00 -7.85 -2.91
CA GLU A 70 11.82 -9.09 -2.14
C GLU A 70 10.50 -9.07 -1.35
N TYR A 71 10.02 -7.88 -0.97
CA TYR A 71 8.82 -7.72 -0.15
C TYR A 71 7.81 -6.75 -0.77
N PHE A 72 6.54 -7.08 -0.59
CA PHE A 72 5.44 -6.14 -0.75
C PHE A 72 5.02 -5.61 0.62
N HIS A 73 5.32 -4.34 0.90
CA HIS A 73 5.04 -3.69 2.16
C HIS A 73 3.87 -2.72 2.01
N VAL A 74 2.80 -2.94 2.77
CA VAL A 74 1.66 -2.02 2.83
C VAL A 74 1.63 -1.34 4.17
N THR A 75 1.59 -0.01 4.14
CA THR A 75 1.61 0.87 5.31
C THR A 75 0.70 2.07 5.08
N GLY A 76 0.74 3.07 5.96
CA GLY A 76 0.11 4.37 5.80
C GLY A 76 -1.43 4.35 5.81
N GLY A 77 -2.08 5.44 6.23
CA GLY A 77 -1.91 5.87 7.61
C GLY A 77 -2.10 4.64 8.50
N GLU A 78 -3.34 4.24 8.73
CA GLU A 78 -3.66 2.94 9.28
C GLU A 78 -4.24 2.04 8.16
N PRO A 79 -3.44 1.13 7.58
CA PRO A 79 -3.86 0.36 6.42
C PRO A 79 -5.05 -0.56 6.72
N THR A 80 -5.20 -1.01 7.97
CA THR A 80 -6.29 -1.92 8.37
C THR A 80 -7.68 -1.24 8.37
N LEU A 81 -7.77 0.09 8.26
CA LEU A 81 -9.05 0.78 8.03
C LEU A 81 -9.70 0.39 6.70
N GLN A 82 -8.91 -0.08 5.73
CA GLN A 82 -9.38 -0.56 4.42
C GLN A 82 -9.40 -2.09 4.34
N PHE A 83 -9.64 -2.76 5.48
CA PHE A 83 -9.47 -4.21 5.71
C PHE A 83 -9.90 -5.12 4.56
N LYS A 84 -11.13 -4.97 4.03
CA LYS A 84 -11.65 -5.88 2.99
C LYS A 84 -10.85 -5.80 1.69
N ALA A 85 -10.57 -4.58 1.23
CA ALA A 85 -9.82 -4.36 0.01
C ALA A 85 -8.32 -4.68 0.22
N LEU A 86 -7.77 -4.36 1.39
CA LEU A 86 -6.40 -4.72 1.77
C LEU A 86 -6.20 -6.24 1.78
N LYS A 87 -7.09 -6.98 2.43
CA LYS A 87 -7.03 -8.45 2.47
C LYS A 87 -7.00 -9.02 1.06
N MET A 88 -7.92 -8.57 0.20
CA MET A 88 -7.97 -9.03 -1.19
C MET A 88 -6.71 -8.69 -1.97
N LEU A 89 -6.14 -7.49 -1.78
CA LEU A 89 -4.90 -7.11 -2.43
C LEU A 89 -3.74 -8.03 -2.01
N LEU A 90 -3.57 -8.28 -0.71
CA LEU A 90 -2.51 -9.15 -0.19
C LEU A 90 -2.67 -10.60 -0.66
N GLU A 91 -3.90 -11.11 -0.69
CA GLU A 91 -4.21 -12.43 -1.24
C GLU A 91 -3.88 -12.48 -2.74
N SER A 92 -4.29 -11.48 -3.52
CA SER A 92 -3.98 -11.42 -4.95
C SER A 92 -2.48 -11.31 -5.25
N VAL A 93 -1.72 -10.52 -4.47
CA VAL A 93 -0.25 -10.42 -4.64
C VAL A 93 0.38 -11.78 -4.39
N ARG A 94 0.07 -12.42 -3.26
CA ARG A 94 0.58 -13.76 -2.92
C ARG A 94 0.23 -14.81 -3.98
N ASP A 95 -1.01 -14.80 -4.45
CA ASP A 95 -1.52 -15.85 -5.34
C ASP A 95 -1.06 -15.64 -6.81
N GLU A 96 -0.81 -14.39 -7.24
CA GLU A 96 -0.43 -14.08 -8.64
C GLU A 96 1.07 -13.81 -8.84
N LEU A 97 1.79 -13.33 -7.82
CA LEU A 97 3.15 -12.80 -7.96
C LEU A 97 4.19 -13.52 -7.09
N GLY A 98 3.76 -14.40 -6.18
CA GLY A 98 4.62 -15.10 -5.22
C GLY A 98 4.77 -14.34 -3.91
#